data_AF-A0A961MTR4-F1
#
_entry.id   AF-A0A961MTR4-F1
#
_cell.length_a   1.000
_cell.length_b   1.000
_cell.length_c   1.000
_cell.angle_alpha   90.00
_cell.angle_beta   90.00
_cell.angle_gamma   90.00
#
_symmetry.space_group_name_H-M   'P 1'
#
loop_
_entity.id
_entity.type
_entity.pdbx_description
1 polymer ?
#
loop_
_entity_poly.entity_id
_entity_poly.type
_entity_poly.pdbx_seq_one_letter_code
_entity_poly.pdbx_strand_id
1 'polypeptide(L)'
;MTSILNRLAAGTAIGLIASSALAADVTIQFGHDNKADPFENPAHACTAVFANIIGTDTNGAVEVEVFPSNQLGSAQEHVQLVRDGVLQATLTSTGALASYYPRIDVLNLPFAFANDGSTYDVFDGPFGTALAADIEAELGDVKVLGFPDTGGFFAVTNSQHEIAKLGDFDGVRIRTMTLPSHQAIMQALGAEAYP
;
A
#
# COMPACT_ATOMS: atom_id res chain seq x y z
N MET A 1 18.68 -81.10 11.03
CA MET A 1 17.90 -80.87 9.80
C MET A 1 16.76 -79.93 10.15
N THR A 2 16.75 -78.75 9.50
CA THR A 2 15.59 -77.86 9.25
C THR A 2 14.77 -77.34 10.43
N SER A 3 14.41 -76.06 10.58
CA SER A 3 14.69 -74.83 9.83
C SER A 3 13.93 -73.67 10.52
N ILE A 4 14.47 -72.45 10.42
CA ILE A 4 13.73 -71.17 10.27
C ILE A 4 13.07 -70.61 11.55
N LEU A 5 13.70 -69.65 12.23
CA LEU A 5 13.55 -68.19 11.99
C LEU A 5 12.09 -67.72 12.05
N ASN A 6 11.65 -67.24 13.22
CA ASN A 6 10.58 -66.23 13.27
C ASN A 6 11.11 -64.98 13.97
N ARG A 7 11.38 -64.00 13.10
CA ARG A 7 11.99 -62.71 13.38
C ARG A 7 10.96 -61.77 14.01
N LEU A 8 11.39 -61.16 15.11
CA LEU A 8 11.32 -59.73 15.41
C LEU A 8 10.67 -58.84 14.31
N ALA A 9 9.52 -58.25 14.60
CA ALA A 9 9.08 -56.96 14.07
C ALA A 9 7.84 -56.48 14.85
N ALA A 10 8.06 -55.87 16.03
CA ALA A 10 7.04 -55.04 16.65
C ALA A 10 6.97 -53.74 15.84
N GLY A 11 5.94 -53.60 15.02
CA GLY A 11 5.70 -52.43 14.19
C GLY A 11 5.21 -51.25 15.03
N THR A 12 6.03 -50.22 15.16
CA THR A 12 5.58 -48.90 15.61
C THR A 12 5.13 -48.11 14.39
N ALA A 13 3.83 -48.17 14.07
CA ALA A 13 3.24 -47.25 13.10
C ALA A 13 3.14 -45.86 13.75
N ILE A 14 4.15 -45.02 13.54
CA ILE A 14 4.02 -43.58 13.77
C ILE A 14 3.08 -43.08 12.69
N GLY A 15 1.81 -42.89 13.04
CA GLY A 15 0.86 -42.19 12.19
C GLY A 15 1.37 -40.78 11.97
N LEU A 16 1.87 -40.50 10.75
CA LEU A 16 1.95 -39.13 10.28
C LEU A 16 0.51 -38.62 10.24
N ILE A 17 0.15 -37.82 11.24
CA ILE A 17 -0.95 -36.87 11.09
C ILE A 17 -0.39 -35.85 10.10
N ALA A 18 -0.56 -36.14 8.81
CA ALA A 18 -0.42 -35.13 7.79
C ALA A 18 -1.53 -34.12 8.09
N SER A 19 -1.17 -33.03 8.78
CA SER A 19 -1.96 -31.82 8.76
C SER A 19 -2.04 -31.43 7.29
N SER A 20 -3.13 -31.80 6.63
CA SER A 20 -3.48 -31.23 5.35
C SER A 20 -3.50 -29.72 5.56
N ALA A 21 -2.54 -29.02 4.94
CA ALA A 21 -2.65 -27.58 4.83
C ALA A 21 -4.01 -27.32 4.17
N LEU A 22 -4.95 -26.76 4.93
CA LEU A 22 -6.22 -26.32 4.38
C LEU A 22 -5.86 -25.14 3.48
N ALA A 23 -6.11 -25.29 2.17
CA ALA A 23 -5.98 -24.19 1.24
C ALA A 23 -6.97 -23.09 1.66
N ALA A 24 -6.59 -21.82 1.49
CA ALA A 24 -7.49 -20.72 1.76
C ALA A 24 -8.72 -20.80 0.84
N ASP A 25 -9.89 -20.46 1.38
CA ASP A 25 -11.15 -20.46 0.63
C ASP A 25 -11.25 -19.23 -0.29
N VAL A 26 -10.58 -18.13 0.09
CA VAL A 26 -10.55 -16.87 -0.64
C VAL A 26 -9.14 -16.29 -0.63
N THR A 27 -8.69 -15.77 -1.77
CA THR A 27 -7.43 -15.03 -1.89
C THR A 27 -7.73 -13.57 -2.23
N ILE A 28 -7.14 -12.64 -1.46
CA ILE A 28 -7.10 -11.21 -1.76
C ILE A 28 -5.76 -10.92 -2.42
N GLN A 29 -5.77 -10.58 -3.71
CA GLN A 29 -4.60 -10.05 -4.39
C GLN A 29 -4.45 -8.56 -4.07
N PHE A 30 -3.32 -8.21 -3.44
CA PHE A 30 -3.05 -6.87 -2.93
C PHE A 30 -1.84 -6.26 -3.63
N GLY A 31 -2.06 -5.31 -4.56
CA GLY A 31 -0.98 -4.64 -5.32
C GLY A 31 -0.50 -3.32 -4.69
N HIS A 32 0.82 -3.10 -4.67
CA HIS A 32 1.42 -1.78 -4.38
C HIS A 32 2.73 -1.53 -5.15
N ASP A 33 3.09 -0.28 -5.36
CA ASP A 33 4.24 0.17 -6.15
C ASP A 33 5.56 0.25 -5.37
N ASN A 34 5.48 0.13 -4.05
CA ASN A 34 6.59 0.29 -3.11
C ASN A 34 7.49 -0.96 -2.95
N LYS A 35 8.72 -0.75 -2.46
CA LYS A 35 9.72 -1.82 -2.23
C LYS A 35 9.18 -2.90 -1.26
N ALA A 36 9.46 -4.17 -1.58
CA ALA A 36 9.11 -5.35 -0.79
C ALA A 36 9.99 -5.53 0.47
N ASP A 37 10.04 -4.53 1.35
CA ASP A 37 10.78 -4.60 2.61
C ASP A 37 9.99 -3.90 3.72
N PRO A 38 9.47 -4.64 4.72
CA PRO A 38 8.63 -4.05 5.76
C PRO A 38 9.42 -3.23 6.78
N PHE A 39 10.76 -3.33 6.81
CA PHE A 39 11.61 -2.54 7.69
C PHE A 39 12.08 -1.24 7.05
N GLU A 40 12.05 -1.15 5.72
CA GLU A 40 12.45 0.04 4.98
C GLU A 40 11.28 0.79 4.32
N ASN A 41 10.11 0.14 4.17
CA ASN A 41 8.99 0.74 3.48
C ASN A 41 7.66 0.56 4.25
N PRO A 42 7.04 1.66 4.72
CA PRO A 42 5.80 1.60 5.51
C PRO A 42 4.60 1.09 4.72
N ALA A 43 4.54 1.32 3.39
CA ALA A 43 3.48 0.76 2.57
C ALA A 43 3.53 -0.78 2.55
N HIS A 44 4.73 -1.36 2.41
CA HIS A 44 4.85 -2.82 2.47
C HIS A 44 4.57 -3.36 3.88
N ALA A 45 5.04 -2.66 4.93
CA ALA A 45 4.71 -2.99 6.31
C ALA A 45 3.18 -3.00 6.56
N CYS A 46 2.46 -2.00 6.04
CA CYS A 46 1.00 -1.93 6.12
C CYS A 46 0.33 -3.17 5.52
N THR A 47 0.74 -3.57 4.30
CA THR A 47 0.17 -4.77 3.66
C THR A 47 0.51 -6.08 4.38
N ALA A 48 1.70 -6.18 4.98
CA ALA A 48 2.09 -7.33 5.79
C ALA A 48 1.24 -7.44 7.06
N VAL A 49 0.97 -6.32 7.74
CA VAL A 49 0.08 -6.28 8.91
C VAL A 49 -1.36 -6.61 8.51
N PHE A 50 -1.85 -6.05 7.40
CA PHE A 50 -3.17 -6.39 6.85
C PHE A 50 -3.30 -7.89 6.58
N ALA A 51 -2.32 -8.49 5.90
CA ALA A 51 -2.29 -9.93 5.62
C ALA A 51 -2.35 -10.77 6.91
N ASN A 52 -1.57 -10.38 7.93
CA ASN A 52 -1.55 -11.08 9.21
C ASN A 52 -2.88 -10.97 9.96
N ILE A 53 -3.50 -9.78 10.00
CA ILE A 53 -4.81 -9.56 10.65
C ILE A 53 -5.87 -10.41 9.97
N ILE A 54 -5.97 -10.35 8.64
CA ILE A 54 -6.96 -11.11 7.87
C ILE A 54 -6.77 -12.62 8.05
N GLY A 55 -5.54 -13.11 7.92
CA GLY A 55 -5.25 -14.54 8.12
C GLY A 55 -5.60 -15.00 9.54
N THR A 56 -5.32 -14.19 10.55
CA THR A 56 -5.61 -14.52 11.95
C THR A 56 -7.12 -14.49 12.23
N ASP A 57 -7.79 -13.39 11.88
CA ASP A 57 -9.20 -13.18 12.20
C ASP A 57 -10.13 -14.13 11.43
N THR A 58 -9.69 -14.62 10.28
CA THR A 58 -10.42 -15.59 9.47
C THR A 58 -9.99 -17.04 9.72
N ASN A 59 -9.09 -17.29 10.68
CA ASN A 59 -8.52 -18.62 10.94
C ASN A 59 -7.94 -19.28 9.68
N GLY A 60 -7.32 -18.50 8.80
CA GLY A 60 -6.72 -18.95 7.55
C GLY A 60 -7.71 -19.16 6.40
N ALA A 61 -9.00 -18.87 6.57
CA ALA A 61 -9.97 -18.98 5.48
C ALA A 61 -9.74 -17.94 4.36
N VAL A 62 -9.13 -16.79 4.70
CA VAL A 62 -8.74 -15.76 3.73
C VAL A 62 -7.23 -15.58 3.75
N GLU A 63 -6.61 -15.71 2.58
CA GLU A 63 -5.20 -15.42 2.34
C GLU A 63 -5.05 -14.07 1.64
N VAL A 64 -3.99 -13.33 1.96
CA VAL A 64 -3.63 -12.10 1.25
C VAL A 64 -2.30 -12.31 0.54
N GLU A 65 -2.33 -12.27 -0.79
CA GLU A 65 -1.15 -12.35 -1.64
C GLU A 65 -0.72 -10.93 -2.02
N VAL A 66 0.45 -10.50 -1.56
CA VAL A 66 0.95 -9.14 -1.78
C VAL A 66 1.85 -9.09 -3.01
N PHE A 67 1.55 -8.17 -3.93
CA PHE A 67 2.31 -7.88 -5.15
C PHE A 67 2.99 -6.51 -5.05
N PRO A 68 4.21 -6.44 -4.49
CA PRO A 68 4.95 -5.19 -4.29
C PRO A 68 5.68 -4.73 -5.56
N SER A 69 6.41 -3.63 -5.47
CA SER A 69 7.42 -3.17 -6.45
C SER A 69 6.90 -3.07 -7.89
N ASN A 70 5.64 -2.65 -8.08
CA ASN A 70 5.00 -2.51 -9.40
C ASN A 70 4.94 -3.83 -10.21
N GLN A 71 4.92 -4.98 -9.54
CA GLN A 71 4.84 -6.29 -10.22
C GLN A 71 3.63 -6.41 -11.16
N LEU A 72 2.53 -5.71 -10.83
CA LEU A 72 1.28 -5.72 -11.60
C LEU A 72 0.98 -4.36 -12.26
N GLY A 73 2.00 -3.52 -12.42
CA GLY A 73 1.89 -2.20 -13.02
C GLY A 73 2.07 -1.06 -12.02
N SER A 74 1.81 0.16 -12.49
CA SER A 74 1.86 1.38 -11.69
C SER A 74 0.70 1.46 -10.69
N ALA A 75 0.84 2.31 -9.66
CA ALA A 75 -0.23 2.56 -8.69
C ALA A 75 -1.54 3.06 -9.33
N GLN A 76 -1.47 3.77 -10.46
CA GLN A 76 -2.66 4.19 -11.22
C GLN A 76 -3.33 2.97 -11.88
N GLU A 77 -2.55 2.08 -12.51
CA GLU A 77 -3.07 0.85 -13.12
C GLU A 77 -3.67 -0.08 -12.06
N HIS A 78 -3.06 -0.18 -10.86
CA HIS A 78 -3.64 -0.97 -9.77
C HIS A 78 -5.05 -0.49 -9.36
N VAL A 79 -5.31 0.83 -9.36
CA VAL A 79 -6.66 1.34 -9.11
C VAL A 79 -7.64 0.83 -10.16
N GLN A 80 -7.26 0.85 -11.45
CA GLN A 80 -8.09 0.28 -12.51
C GLN A 80 -8.32 -1.22 -12.30
N LEU A 81 -7.27 -1.98 -11.96
CA LEU A 81 -7.38 -3.42 -11.73
C LEU A 81 -8.32 -3.76 -10.57
N VAL A 82 -8.37 -2.92 -9.53
CA VAL A 82 -9.35 -3.08 -8.44
C VAL A 82 -10.77 -2.83 -8.93
N ARG A 83 -10.98 -1.76 -9.70
CA ARG A 83 -12.30 -1.44 -10.28
C ARG A 83 -12.79 -2.51 -11.25
N ASP A 84 -11.88 -3.11 -12.01
CA ASP A 84 -12.16 -4.23 -12.92
C ASP A 84 -12.35 -5.57 -12.18
N GLY A 85 -12.11 -5.61 -10.86
CA GLY A 85 -12.22 -6.81 -10.02
C GLY A 85 -11.08 -7.82 -10.21
N VAL A 86 -10.02 -7.44 -10.93
CA VAL A 86 -8.82 -8.26 -11.12
C VAL A 86 -7.98 -8.31 -9.84
N LEU A 87 -7.72 -7.14 -9.24
CA LEU A 87 -7.16 -7.03 -7.89
C LEU A 87 -8.29 -6.88 -6.88
N GLN A 88 -8.15 -7.46 -5.69
CA GLN A 88 -9.14 -7.26 -4.61
C GLN A 88 -8.78 -6.05 -3.73
N ALA A 89 -7.50 -5.67 -3.68
CA ALA A 89 -7.06 -4.50 -2.93
C ALA A 89 -5.84 -3.83 -3.58
N THR A 90 -5.69 -2.53 -3.33
CA THR A 90 -4.46 -1.80 -3.61
C THR A 90 -4.22 -0.74 -2.55
N LEU A 91 -2.96 -0.39 -2.36
CA LEU A 91 -2.51 0.75 -1.57
C LEU A 91 -1.96 1.77 -2.56
N THR A 92 -2.64 2.91 -2.67
CA THR A 92 -2.39 3.89 -3.74
C THR A 92 -2.13 5.28 -3.17
N SER A 93 -1.25 6.04 -3.82
CA SER A 93 -0.95 7.43 -3.45
C SER A 93 -2.05 8.38 -3.90
N THR A 94 -2.12 9.57 -3.29
CA THR A 94 -3.06 10.62 -3.67
C THR A 94 -2.95 10.99 -5.16
N GLY A 95 -1.74 11.08 -5.70
CA GLY A 95 -1.56 11.43 -7.12
C GLY A 95 -1.93 10.32 -8.10
N ALA A 96 -1.84 9.04 -7.71
CA ALA A 96 -2.37 7.95 -8.53
C ALA A 96 -3.91 7.95 -8.52
N LEU A 97 -4.52 8.11 -7.34
CA LEU A 97 -5.99 8.17 -7.20
C LEU A 97 -6.60 9.38 -7.92
N ALA A 98 -5.88 10.50 -8.03
CA ALA A 98 -6.38 11.73 -8.62
C ALA A 98 -6.79 11.62 -10.10
N SER A 99 -6.30 10.61 -10.82
CA SER A 99 -6.75 10.33 -12.20
C SER A 99 -8.19 9.81 -12.27
N TYR A 100 -8.70 9.28 -11.14
CA TYR A 100 -10.05 8.73 -11.01
C TYR A 100 -10.95 9.60 -10.13
N TYR A 101 -10.38 10.17 -9.07
CA TYR A 101 -11.05 11.06 -8.14
C TYR A 101 -10.22 12.33 -7.92
N PRO A 102 -10.34 13.34 -8.80
CA PRO A 102 -9.49 14.54 -8.77
C PRO A 102 -9.56 15.35 -7.47
N ARG A 103 -10.69 15.25 -6.74
CA ARG A 103 -10.90 15.97 -5.47
C ARG A 103 -9.93 15.55 -4.36
N ILE A 104 -9.27 14.40 -4.47
CA ILE A 104 -8.21 13.99 -3.53
C ILE A 104 -7.05 15.00 -3.46
N ASP A 105 -6.88 15.83 -4.50
CA ASP A 105 -5.82 16.81 -4.57
C ASP A 105 -5.89 17.87 -3.45
N VAL A 106 -7.05 18.01 -2.79
CA VAL A 106 -7.21 18.85 -1.59
C VAL A 106 -6.23 18.48 -0.47
N LEU A 107 -5.81 17.21 -0.40
CA LEU A 107 -4.86 16.73 0.60
C LEU A 107 -3.42 17.22 0.35
N ASN A 108 -3.12 17.75 -0.84
CA ASN A 108 -1.79 18.26 -1.17
C ASN A 108 -1.60 19.74 -0.80
N LEU A 109 -2.52 20.35 -0.06
CA LEU A 109 -2.36 21.73 0.41
C LEU A 109 -1.12 21.84 1.32
N PRO A 110 -0.11 22.66 0.98
CA PRO A 110 1.11 22.77 1.76
C PRO A 110 0.84 23.22 3.19
N PHE A 111 1.52 22.58 4.15
CA PHE A 111 1.48 22.95 5.57
C PHE A 111 0.09 22.89 6.22
N ALA A 112 -0.86 22.16 5.61
CA ALA A 112 -2.21 21.99 6.15
C ALA A 112 -2.23 21.14 7.44
N PHE A 113 -1.23 20.27 7.62
CA PHE A 113 -1.07 19.42 8.80
C PHE A 113 0.18 19.82 9.58
N ALA A 114 0.10 19.75 10.91
CA ALA A 114 1.19 20.19 11.78
C ALA A 114 2.24 19.09 12.00
N ASN A 115 1.82 17.83 11.97
CA ASN A 115 2.64 16.62 12.19
C ASN A 115 1.83 15.37 11.85
N ASP A 116 2.46 14.19 11.84
CA ASP A 116 1.81 12.92 11.53
C ASP A 116 0.70 12.61 12.53
N GLY A 117 0.88 12.94 13.82
CA GLY A 117 -0.16 12.81 14.84
C GLY A 117 -1.49 13.47 14.45
N SER A 118 -1.41 14.70 13.92
CA SER A 118 -2.60 15.44 13.49
C SER A 118 -3.28 14.87 12.25
N THR A 119 -2.61 14.05 11.44
CA THR A 119 -3.23 13.43 10.26
C THR A 119 -4.15 12.29 10.68
N TYR A 120 -3.75 11.47 11.67
CA TYR A 120 -4.59 10.39 12.20
C TYR A 120 -5.93 10.91 12.72
N ASP A 121 -5.93 11.97 13.54
CA ASP A 121 -7.18 12.56 14.05
C ASP A 121 -8.13 13.04 12.93
N VAL A 122 -7.58 13.52 11.81
CA VAL A 122 -8.34 14.02 10.67
C VAL A 122 -8.90 12.85 9.82
N PHE A 123 -8.06 11.87 9.52
CA PHE A 123 -8.40 10.76 8.62
C PHE A 123 -9.21 9.65 9.32
N ASP A 124 -9.02 9.44 10.62
CA ASP A 124 -9.86 8.53 11.41
C ASP A 124 -11.14 9.22 11.92
N GLY A 125 -11.23 10.54 11.74
CA GLY A 125 -12.33 11.38 12.17
C GLY A 125 -13.44 11.59 11.13
N PRO A 126 -14.32 12.59 11.37
CA PRO A 126 -15.44 12.90 10.47
C PRO A 126 -15.00 13.29 9.06
N PHE A 127 -13.84 13.92 8.91
CA PHE A 127 -13.32 14.30 7.61
C PHE A 127 -12.97 13.08 6.76
N GLY A 128 -12.18 12.14 7.29
CA GLY A 128 -11.84 10.91 6.56
C GLY A 128 -13.07 10.04 6.27
N THR A 129 -14.04 9.97 7.18
CA THR A 129 -15.31 9.29 6.92
C THR A 129 -16.07 9.92 5.74
N ALA A 130 -16.15 11.26 5.71
CA ALA A 130 -16.80 11.97 4.61
C ALA A 130 -16.03 11.82 3.28
N LEU A 131 -14.69 11.86 3.34
CA LEU A 131 -13.83 11.67 2.18
C LEU A 131 -13.97 10.26 1.60
N ALA A 132 -13.97 9.23 2.45
CA ALA A 132 -14.21 7.85 2.03
C ALA A 132 -15.57 7.70 1.34
N ALA A 133 -16.63 8.26 1.93
CA ALA A 133 -17.96 8.22 1.34
C ALA A 133 -18.02 8.95 -0.02
N ASP A 134 -17.33 10.08 -0.18
CA ASP A 134 -17.29 10.82 -1.45
C ASP A 134 -16.50 10.06 -2.53
N ILE A 135 -15.36 9.43 -2.17
CA ILE A 135 -14.60 8.56 -3.08
C ILE A 135 -15.47 7.39 -3.55
N GLU A 136 -16.11 6.70 -2.61
CA GLU A 136 -16.97 5.54 -2.91
C GLU A 136 -18.17 5.93 -3.78
N ALA A 137 -18.77 7.11 -3.53
CA ALA A 137 -19.88 7.62 -4.32
C ALA A 137 -19.47 8.00 -5.76
N GLU A 138 -18.28 8.60 -5.94
CA GLU A 138 -17.78 8.99 -7.25
C GLU A 138 -17.40 7.77 -8.10
N LEU A 139 -16.68 6.81 -7.51
CA LEU A 139 -16.15 5.65 -8.24
C LEU A 139 -17.21 4.55 -8.39
N GLY A 140 -18.05 4.35 -7.38
CA GLY A 140 -19.21 3.43 -7.41
C GLY A 140 -18.87 1.94 -7.37
N ASP A 141 -17.61 1.57 -7.57
CA ASP A 141 -17.11 0.20 -7.72
C ASP A 141 -15.95 -0.15 -6.77
N VAL A 142 -15.64 0.74 -5.82
CA VAL A 142 -14.60 0.51 -4.80
C VAL A 142 -15.11 0.73 -3.39
N LYS A 143 -14.36 0.18 -2.42
CA LYS A 143 -14.51 0.45 -0.99
C LYS A 143 -13.22 1.03 -0.44
N VAL A 144 -13.31 2.14 0.30
CA VAL A 144 -12.15 2.70 1.01
C VAL A 144 -12.04 2.01 2.37
N LEU A 145 -10.92 1.31 2.57
CA LEU A 145 -10.66 0.56 3.81
C LEU A 145 -10.02 1.41 4.91
N GLY A 146 -9.34 2.50 4.54
CA GLY A 146 -8.68 3.40 5.46
C GLY A 146 -7.65 4.30 4.77
N PHE A 147 -7.03 5.17 5.55
CA PHE A 147 -6.01 6.12 5.09
C PHE A 147 -4.71 5.92 5.89
N PRO A 148 -3.96 4.83 5.63
CA PRO A 148 -2.72 4.57 6.35
C PRO A 148 -1.64 5.59 5.98
N ASP A 149 -0.74 5.87 6.92
CA ASP A 149 0.49 6.60 6.63
C ASP A 149 1.48 5.68 5.91
N THR A 150 1.86 6.06 4.69
CA THR A 150 2.78 5.31 3.82
C THR A 150 4.07 6.06 3.51
N GLY A 151 4.48 7.02 4.34
CA GLY A 151 5.75 7.72 4.13
C GLY A 151 5.85 9.15 4.67
N GLY A 152 4.88 9.59 5.48
CA GLY A 152 4.88 10.89 6.13
C GLY A 152 4.85 12.07 5.15
N PHE A 153 5.45 13.19 5.56
CA PHE A 153 5.49 14.42 4.78
C PHE A 153 6.56 14.41 3.67
N PHE A 154 6.24 15.07 2.57
CA PHE A 154 7.17 15.27 1.47
C PHE A 154 8.36 16.14 1.88
N ALA A 155 9.56 15.71 1.47
CA ALA A 155 10.78 16.50 1.51
C ALA A 155 11.33 16.67 0.09
N VAL A 156 11.92 17.83 -0.19
CA VAL A 156 12.60 18.08 -1.47
C VAL A 156 14.00 17.49 -1.41
N THR A 157 14.36 16.71 -2.43
CA THR A 157 15.72 16.24 -2.65
C THR A 157 16.18 16.64 -4.05
N ASN A 158 17.47 16.92 -4.22
CA ASN A 158 18.06 17.24 -5.52
C ASN A 158 19.56 16.84 -5.53
N SER A 159 20.17 16.83 -6.71
CA SER A 159 21.58 16.44 -6.90
C SER A 159 22.56 17.61 -7.09
N GLN A 160 22.10 18.85 -6.95
CA GLN A 160 22.89 20.06 -7.23
C GLN A 160 23.50 20.64 -5.95
N HIS A 161 22.66 20.97 -4.97
CA HIS A 161 23.07 21.64 -3.74
C HIS A 161 22.01 21.52 -2.65
N GLU A 162 22.39 21.86 -1.42
CA GLU A 162 21.47 21.95 -0.28
C GLU A 162 20.44 23.07 -0.46
N ILE A 163 19.19 22.83 -0.08
CA ILE A 163 18.13 23.84 -0.06
C ILE A 163 17.90 24.30 1.39
N ALA A 164 18.47 25.44 1.77
CA ALA A 164 18.37 25.98 3.13
C ALA A 164 17.46 27.22 3.22
N LYS A 165 17.21 27.90 2.10
CA LYS A 165 16.34 29.08 1.99
C LYS A 165 15.66 29.10 0.62
N LEU A 166 14.61 29.92 0.48
CA LEU A 166 13.79 29.99 -0.74
C LEU A 166 14.60 30.25 -2.02
N GLY A 167 15.60 31.14 -1.97
CA GLY A 167 16.41 31.44 -3.15
C GLY A 167 17.28 30.28 -3.65
N ASP A 168 17.44 29.21 -2.87
CA ASP A 168 18.21 28.03 -3.30
C ASP A 168 17.42 27.16 -4.28
N PHE A 169 16.09 27.37 -4.43
CA PHE A 169 15.28 26.68 -5.42
C PHE A 169 15.49 27.20 -6.86
N ASP A 170 16.07 28.38 -7.03
CA ASP A 170 16.25 29.01 -8.34
C ASP A 170 17.07 28.11 -9.28
N GLY A 171 16.47 27.75 -10.42
CA GLY A 171 17.09 26.89 -11.43
C GLY A 171 17.17 25.40 -11.06
N VAL A 172 16.62 25.00 -9.91
CA VAL A 172 16.48 23.59 -9.53
C VAL A 172 15.27 22.99 -10.26
N ARG A 173 15.52 21.90 -10.99
CA ARG A 173 14.47 21.13 -11.68
C ARG A 173 14.02 19.99 -10.78
N ILE A 174 12.75 20.00 -10.37
CA ILE A 174 12.18 19.02 -9.45
C ILE A 174 11.14 18.18 -10.16
N ARG A 175 11.31 16.86 -10.09
CA ARG A 175 10.28 15.93 -10.56
C ARG A 175 9.06 16.00 -9.65
N THR A 176 7.87 16.19 -10.20
CA THR A 176 6.59 16.15 -9.46
C THR A 176 5.74 14.96 -9.89
N MET A 177 4.65 14.67 -9.18
CA MET A 177 3.58 13.89 -9.79
C MET A 177 2.85 14.75 -10.83
N THR A 178 1.94 14.15 -11.59
CA THR A 178 1.13 14.83 -12.62
C THR A 178 0.03 15.73 -12.05
N LEU A 179 -0.04 15.89 -10.73
CA LEU A 179 -1.00 16.73 -10.03
C LEU A 179 -0.75 18.23 -10.29
N PRO A 180 -1.79 19.02 -10.60
CA PRO A 180 -1.66 20.47 -10.73
C PRO A 180 -1.13 21.15 -9.47
N SER A 181 -1.57 20.71 -8.29
CA SER A 181 -1.09 21.24 -7.00
C SER A 181 0.42 21.09 -6.86
N HIS A 182 1.00 19.93 -7.19
CA HIS A 182 2.44 19.68 -7.05
C HIS A 182 3.26 20.63 -7.92
N GLN A 183 2.82 20.85 -9.16
CA GLN A 183 3.47 21.80 -10.06
C GLN A 183 3.38 23.23 -9.54
N ALA A 184 2.19 23.64 -9.07
CA ALA A 184 1.98 24.97 -8.49
C ALA A 184 2.84 25.21 -7.25
N ILE A 185 2.99 24.19 -6.39
CA ILE A 185 3.82 24.27 -5.18
C ILE A 185 5.29 24.49 -5.54
N MET A 186 5.85 23.66 -6.43
CA MET A 186 7.27 23.78 -6.79
C MET A 186 7.56 25.10 -7.51
N GLN A 187 6.67 25.55 -8.39
CA GLN A 187 6.78 26.86 -9.03
C GLN A 187 6.70 28.02 -8.02
N ALA A 188 5.81 27.93 -7.04
CA ALA A 188 5.70 28.94 -5.98
C ALA A 188 6.93 28.99 -5.07
N LEU A 189 7.65 27.87 -4.93
CA LEU A 189 8.93 27.80 -4.22
C LEU A 189 10.12 28.34 -5.03
N GLY A 190 9.95 28.61 -6.34
CA GLY A 190 11.01 29.09 -7.24
C GLY A 190 11.69 28.01 -8.08
N ALA A 191 11.26 26.74 -7.93
CA ALA A 191 11.77 25.62 -8.71
C ALA A 191 11.07 25.46 -10.06
N GLU A 192 11.75 24.81 -10.99
CA GLU A 192 11.12 24.33 -12.24
C GLU A 192 10.49 22.96 -11.99
N ALA A 193 9.16 22.89 -11.98
CA ALA A 193 8.42 21.64 -11.87
C ALA A 193 8.51 20.83 -13.17
N TYR A 194 8.79 19.54 -13.06
CA TYR A 194 8.82 18.60 -14.18
C TYR A 194 7.99 17.34 -13.82
N PRO A 195 6.77 17.17 -14.37
CA PRO A 195 5.94 16.01 -14.05
C PRO A 195 6.53 14.66 -14.53
#